data_AF-A0A964ZE40-F1
#
_entry.id   AF-A0A964ZE40-F1
#
_cell.length_a   1.000
_cell.length_b   1.000
_cell.length_c   1.000
_cell.angle_alpha   90.00
_cell.angle_beta   90.00
_cell.angle_gamma   90.00
#
_symmetry.space_group_name_H-M   'P 1'
#
loop_
_entity.id
_entity.type
_entity.pdbx_description
1 polymer ?
#
loop_
_entity_poly.entity_id
_entity_poly.type
_entity_poly.pdbx_seq_one_letter_code
_entity_poly.pdbx_strand_id
1 'polypeptide(L)'
;MDWLYEGNWLVYFILIVAAAASVYGWTKQRNGWLIVLSIFFVGLVGLYSWLDYRVETRLEQIKRKFQEMAKAVEQRDAARIVSHVSTNLRWGSSDYPQFRELVEDTLRRQRIDSVILWDIKFDHHNSELVVLKAKPTGGIASGAEYFFVKTRWIREGDGQYRLANITVHNPYIDADQPLEIRQFR
;
A
#
# COMPACT_ATOMS: atom_id res chain seq x y z
N MET A 1 4.40 -2.08 16.17
CA MET A 1 4.38 -0.77 16.87
C MET A 1 3.69 0.27 16.00
N ASP A 2 2.54 -0.07 15.39
CA ASP A 2 1.89 0.81 14.40
C ASP A 2 0.86 1.75 15.03
N TRP A 3 0.53 1.54 16.31
CA TRP A 3 -0.44 2.34 17.06
C TRP A 3 0.03 3.79 17.36
N LEU A 4 1.34 4.06 17.27
CA LEU A 4 1.95 5.33 17.67
C LEU A 4 2.18 6.28 16.49
N TYR A 5 2.00 5.81 15.25
CA TYR A 5 2.28 6.57 14.02
C TYR A 5 1.07 6.68 13.09
N GLU A 6 0.07 5.80 13.19
CA GLU A 6 -1.18 5.96 12.43
C GLU A 6 -2.09 7.01 13.11
N GLY A 7 -1.77 8.29 12.95
CA GLY A 7 -2.73 9.41 13.06
C GLY A 7 -3.53 9.48 14.37
N ASN A 8 -2.90 9.20 15.52
CA ASN A 8 -3.63 9.27 16.79
C ASN A 8 -3.81 10.73 17.22
N TRP A 9 -4.89 11.35 16.74
CA TRP A 9 -5.27 12.75 17.00
C TRP A 9 -5.20 13.15 18.49
N LEU A 10 -5.33 12.18 19.40
CA LEU A 10 -5.16 12.36 20.84
C LEU A 10 -3.77 12.87 21.23
N VAL A 11 -2.70 12.41 20.56
CA VAL A 11 -1.33 12.86 20.87
C VAL A 11 -1.18 14.35 20.55
N TYR A 12 -1.64 14.76 19.37
CA TYR A 12 -1.66 16.17 18.97
C TYR A 12 -2.52 17.01 19.91
N PHE A 13 -3.69 16.50 20.31
CA PHE A 13 -4.59 17.18 21.24
C PHE A 13 -3.93 17.39 22.61
N ILE A 14 -3.30 16.36 23.19
CA ILE A 14 -2.60 16.47 24.48
C ILE A 14 -1.46 17.49 24.39
N LEU A 15 -0.69 17.51 23.30
CA LEU A 15 0.40 18.46 23.12
C LEU A 15 -0.09 19.91 22.99
N ILE A 16 -1.18 20.14 22.24
CA ILE A 16 -1.79 21.47 22.12
C ILE A 16 -2.34 21.94 23.47
N VAL A 17 -3.02 21.07 24.22
CA VAL A 17 -3.56 21.39 25.55
C VAL A 17 -2.42 21.68 26.53
N ALA A 18 -1.34 20.90 26.52
CA ALA A 18 -0.17 21.13 27.36
C ALA A 18 0.52 22.46 27.02
N ALA A 19 0.66 22.79 25.73
CA ALA A 19 1.20 24.07 25.28
C ALA A 19 0.31 25.24 25.73
N ALA A 20 -1.01 25.14 25.56
CA ALA A 20 -1.96 26.16 25.99
C ALA A 20 -1.97 26.36 27.52
N ALA A 21 -1.95 25.27 28.29
CA ALA A 21 -1.87 25.31 29.75
C ALA A 21 -0.56 25.96 30.23
N SER A 22 0.55 25.72 29.52
CA SER A 22 1.84 26.35 29.83
C SER A 22 1.82 27.86 29.60
N VAL A 23 1.22 28.32 28.49
CA VAL A 23 1.02 29.75 28.20
C VAL A 23 0.09 30.40 29.22
N TYR A 24 -1.01 29.74 29.59
CA TYR A 24 -1.95 30.23 30.59
C TYR A 24 -1.34 30.28 32.00
N GLY A 25 -0.53 29.30 32.37
CA GLY A 25 0.25 29.33 33.62
C GLY A 25 1.23 30.50 33.64
N TRP A 26 1.84 30.82 32.50
CA TRP A 26 2.80 31.91 32.39
C TRP A 26 2.17 33.28 32.66
N THR A 27 0.96 33.54 32.15
CA THR A 27 0.26 34.80 32.39
C THR A 27 -0.03 35.02 33.88
N LYS A 28 -0.12 33.94 34.67
CA LYS A 28 -0.39 34.01 36.11
C LYS A 28 0.88 34.09 36.96
N GLN A 29 1.98 33.45 36.55
CA GLN A 29 3.13 33.23 37.43
C GLN A 29 4.43 33.92 36.98
N ARG A 30 4.47 34.59 35.80
CA ARG A 30 5.63 35.31 35.24
C ARG A 30 6.99 34.58 35.35
N ASN A 31 6.97 33.25 35.48
CA ASN A 31 8.17 32.45 35.56
C ASN A 31 8.69 32.14 34.16
N GLY A 32 9.91 32.56 33.85
CA GLY A 32 10.53 32.37 32.53
C GLY A 32 10.66 30.90 32.11
N TRP A 33 10.64 29.96 33.06
CA TRP A 33 10.70 28.52 32.76
C TRP A 33 9.48 28.03 31.95
N LEU A 34 8.32 28.65 32.11
CA LEU A 34 7.10 28.28 31.37
C LEU A 34 7.20 28.62 29.87
N ILE A 35 7.98 29.63 29.50
CA ILE A 35 8.24 29.97 28.09
C ILE A 35 9.08 28.87 27.43
N VAL A 36 10.13 28.41 28.12
CA VAL A 36 10.98 27.31 27.63
C VAL A 36 10.15 26.04 27.43
N LEU A 37 9.23 25.75 28.36
CA LEU A 37 8.33 24.61 28.28
C LEU A 37 7.36 24.72 27.07
N SER A 38 6.77 25.89 26.84
CA SER A 38 5.92 26.13 25.67
C SER A 38 6.67 25.98 24.35
N ILE A 39 7.88 26.54 24.23
CA ILE A 39 8.72 26.39 23.03
C ILE A 39 9.05 24.92 22.79
N PHE A 40 9.37 24.16 23.85
CA PHE A 40 9.62 22.73 23.77
C PHE A 40 8.41 21.96 23.22
N PHE A 41 7.20 22.20 23.73
CA PHE A 41 5.99 21.54 23.23
C PHE A 41 5.67 21.89 21.77
N VAL A 42 5.79 23.17 21.39
CA VAL A 42 5.60 23.60 19.99
C VAL A 42 6.63 22.94 19.08
N GLY A 43 7.89 22.87 19.51
CA GLY A 43 8.95 22.16 18.80
C GLY A 43 8.63 20.67 18.64
N LEU A 44 8.09 20.02 19.67
CA LEU A 44 7.70 18.61 19.63
C LEU A 44 6.57 18.35 18.62
N VAL A 45 5.55 19.22 18.58
CA VAL A 45 4.46 19.15 17.59
C VAL A 45 5.00 19.30 16.18
N GLY A 46 5.91 20.27 15.96
CA GLY A 46 6.55 20.47 14.68
C GLY A 46 7.38 19.26 14.23
N LEU A 47 8.18 18.69 15.14
CA LEU A 47 8.99 17.51 14.87
C LEU A 47 8.13 16.29 14.54
N TYR A 48 7.06 16.07 15.30
CA TYR A 48 6.14 14.95 15.09
C TYR A 48 5.38 15.10 13.77
N SER A 49 4.89 16.31 13.45
CA SER A 49 4.24 16.59 12.16
C SER A 49 5.20 16.38 10.97
N TRP A 50 6.48 16.70 11.16
CA TRP A 50 7.50 16.48 10.13
C TRP A 50 7.83 14.99 9.93
N LEU A 51 7.85 14.21 11.02
CA LEU A 51 7.97 12.75 10.97
C LEU A 51 6.77 12.13 10.25
N ASP A 52 5.55 12.56 10.58
CA ASP A 52 4.31 12.08 9.97
C ASP A 52 4.31 12.37 8.46
N TYR A 53 4.73 13.58 8.06
CA TYR A 53 4.88 13.94 6.64
C TYR A 53 5.93 13.09 5.90
N ARG A 54 6.93 12.56 6.60
CA ARG A 54 7.99 11.72 6.03
C ARG A 54 7.60 10.25 5.94
N VAL A 55 6.66 9.79 6.75
CA VAL A 55 6.22 8.40 6.77
C VAL A 55 5.09 8.25 5.76
N GLU A 56 5.42 7.64 4.62
CA GLU A 56 4.41 7.29 3.64
C GLU A 56 3.38 6.36 4.26
N THR A 57 2.10 6.71 4.08
CA THR A 57 1.02 5.91 4.64
C THR A 57 0.98 4.54 3.95
N ARG A 58 0.46 3.54 4.65
CA ARG A 58 0.26 2.18 4.11
C ARG A 58 -0.43 2.20 2.74
N LEU A 59 -1.48 3.01 2.60
CA LEU A 59 -2.29 3.12 1.40
C LEU A 59 -1.49 3.71 0.23
N GLU A 60 -0.72 4.77 0.49
CA GLU A 60 0.17 5.39 -0.49
C GLU A 60 1.24 4.41 -0.94
N GLN A 61 1.86 3.68 0.00
CA GLN A 61 2.89 2.71 -0.32
C GLN A 61 2.35 1.57 -1.20
N ILE A 62 1.17 1.02 -0.89
CA ILE A 62 0.55 -0.02 -1.71
C ILE A 62 0.17 0.52 -3.10
N LYS A 63 -0.44 1.72 -3.16
CA LYS A 63 -0.80 2.37 -4.43
C LYS A 63 0.43 2.63 -5.30
N ARG A 64 1.52 3.12 -4.71
CA ARG A 64 2.80 3.32 -5.40
C ARG A 64 3.33 1.99 -5.93
N LYS A 65 3.32 0.92 -5.13
CA LYS A 65 3.78 -0.40 -5.58
C LYS A 65 2.95 -0.96 -6.72
N PHE A 66 1.63 -0.76 -6.72
CA PHE A 66 0.78 -1.09 -7.88
C PHE A 66 1.21 -0.35 -9.14
N GLN A 67 1.48 0.95 -9.04
CA GLN A 67 1.96 1.75 -10.17
C GLN A 67 3.36 1.32 -10.63
N GLU A 68 4.26 1.00 -9.70
CA GLU A 68 5.60 0.49 -10.00
C GLU A 68 5.54 -0.87 -10.70
N MET A 69 4.66 -1.78 -10.26
CA MET A 69 4.43 -3.06 -10.94
C MET A 69 3.85 -2.86 -12.34
N ALA A 70 2.85 -1.98 -12.51
CA ALA A 70 2.29 -1.68 -13.83
C ALA A 70 3.35 -1.09 -14.78
N LYS A 71 4.17 -0.15 -14.30
CA LYS A 71 5.29 0.41 -15.05
C LYS A 71 6.38 -0.65 -15.35
N ALA A 72 6.62 -1.58 -14.44
CA ALA A 72 7.56 -2.68 -14.66
C ALA A 72 7.07 -3.65 -15.74
N VAL A 73 5.75 -3.83 -15.91
CA VAL A 73 5.18 -4.57 -17.05
C VAL A 73 5.53 -3.87 -18.37
N GLU A 74 5.32 -2.56 -18.46
CA GLU A 74 5.68 -1.76 -19.65
C GLU A 74 7.18 -1.86 -19.98
N GLN A 75 8.02 -1.87 -18.95
CA GLN A 75 9.47 -2.01 -19.06
C GLN A 75 9.93 -3.45 -19.26
N ARG A 76 9.02 -4.43 -19.20
CA ARG A 76 9.30 -5.87 -19.27
C ARG A 76 10.33 -6.34 -18.22
N ASP A 77 10.31 -5.71 -17.05
CA ASP A 77 11.20 -6.00 -15.93
C ASP A 77 10.51 -6.92 -14.91
N ALA A 78 10.61 -8.23 -15.16
CA ALA A 78 10.05 -9.25 -14.28
C ALA A 78 10.63 -9.18 -12.85
N ALA A 79 11.92 -8.89 -12.73
CA ALA A 79 12.60 -8.82 -11.43
C ALA A 79 12.01 -7.71 -10.57
N ARG A 80 11.72 -6.55 -11.17
CA ARG A 80 11.08 -5.44 -10.48
C ARG A 80 9.66 -5.78 -10.03
N ILE A 81 8.84 -6.44 -10.85
CA ILE A 81 7.49 -6.89 -10.44
C ILE A 81 7.59 -7.81 -9.23
N VAL A 82 8.45 -8.84 -9.33
CA VAL A 82 8.60 -9.87 -8.33
C VAL A 82 9.17 -9.31 -7.01
N SER A 83 9.95 -8.22 -7.05
CA SER A 83 10.46 -7.55 -5.84
C SER A 83 9.37 -6.97 -4.93
N HIS A 84 8.17 -6.70 -5.47
CA HIS A 84 7.01 -6.21 -4.73
C HIS A 84 6.13 -7.32 -4.16
N VAL A 85 6.50 -8.58 -4.40
CA VAL A 85 5.75 -9.78 -4.03
C VAL A 85 6.43 -10.49 -2.89
N SER A 86 5.64 -10.97 -1.93
CA SER A 86 6.15 -11.72 -0.78
C SER A 86 6.63 -13.10 -1.21
N THR A 87 7.68 -13.60 -0.58
CA THR A 87 8.13 -14.99 -0.75
C THR A 87 7.08 -16.02 -0.35
N ASN A 88 6.12 -15.61 0.50
CA ASN A 88 4.99 -16.42 0.94
C ASN A 88 3.73 -16.23 0.06
N LEU A 89 3.87 -15.70 -1.15
CA LEU A 89 2.73 -15.48 -2.06
C LEU A 89 1.89 -16.75 -2.24
N ARG A 90 0.56 -16.57 -2.17
CA ARG A 90 -0.43 -17.57 -2.56
C ARG A 90 -1.35 -17.01 -3.65
N TRP A 91 -1.47 -17.74 -4.76
CA TRP A 91 -2.47 -17.49 -5.79
C TRP A 91 -3.18 -18.80 -6.12
N GLY A 92 -4.37 -19.02 -5.55
CA GLY A 92 -5.05 -20.30 -5.64
C GLY A 92 -4.15 -21.42 -5.09
N SER A 93 -3.82 -22.40 -5.94
CA SER A 93 -2.90 -23.50 -5.62
C SER A 93 -1.43 -23.20 -5.92
N SER A 94 -1.12 -22.04 -6.50
CA SER A 94 0.24 -21.66 -6.90
C SER A 94 1.00 -20.89 -5.84
N ASP A 95 2.31 -21.11 -5.82
CA ASP A 95 3.29 -20.49 -4.93
C ASP A 95 4.11 -19.40 -5.64
N TYR A 96 5.00 -18.77 -4.88
CA TYR A 96 5.89 -17.71 -5.38
C TYR A 96 6.78 -18.15 -6.56
N PRO A 97 7.45 -19.32 -6.54
CA PRO A 97 8.20 -19.80 -7.70
C PRO A 97 7.36 -19.92 -8.99
N GLN A 98 6.17 -20.50 -8.90
CA GLN A 98 5.28 -20.64 -10.06
C GLN A 98 4.78 -19.28 -10.57
N PHE A 99 4.47 -18.36 -9.67
CA PHE A 99 4.11 -16.99 -10.03
C PHE A 99 5.25 -16.27 -10.76
N ARG A 100 6.48 -16.39 -10.24
CA ARG A 100 7.66 -15.79 -10.87
C ARG A 100 7.86 -16.33 -12.29
N GLU A 101 7.82 -17.65 -12.46
CA GLU A 101 7.96 -18.28 -13.79
C GLU A 101 6.87 -17.78 -14.75
N LEU A 102 5.62 -17.67 -14.29
CA LEU A 102 4.51 -17.14 -15.09
C LEU A 102 4.77 -15.70 -15.54
N VAL A 103 5.20 -14.83 -14.64
CA VAL A 103 5.50 -13.42 -14.96
C VAL A 103 6.63 -13.33 -15.98
N GLU A 104 7.72 -14.07 -15.76
CA GLU A 104 8.88 -14.12 -16.67
C GLU A 104 8.48 -14.62 -18.07
N ASP A 105 7.71 -15.70 -18.16
CA ASP A 105 7.24 -16.25 -19.43
C ASP A 105 6.26 -15.31 -20.15
N THR A 106 5.33 -14.69 -19.41
CA THR A 106 4.34 -13.76 -19.96
C THR A 106 4.99 -12.53 -20.57
N LEU A 107 5.96 -11.93 -19.87
CA LEU A 107 6.70 -10.76 -20.35
C LEU A 107 7.63 -11.13 -21.51
N ARG A 108 8.31 -12.29 -21.45
CA ARG A 108 9.18 -12.77 -22.53
C ARG A 108 8.42 -12.98 -23.84
N ARG A 109 7.20 -13.54 -23.76
CA ARG A 109 6.34 -13.78 -24.93
C ARG A 109 5.66 -12.52 -25.46
N GLN A 110 5.86 -11.36 -24.86
CA GLN A 110 5.22 -10.09 -25.24
C GLN A 110 3.69 -10.20 -25.28
N ARG A 111 3.12 -10.99 -24.37
CA ARG A 111 1.67 -11.22 -24.30
C ARG A 111 0.92 -10.00 -23.78
N ILE A 112 1.60 -9.20 -22.96
CA ILE A 112 1.06 -8.01 -22.28
C ILE A 112 2.07 -6.88 -22.48
N ASP A 113 1.59 -5.74 -22.96
CA ASP A 113 2.38 -4.51 -23.14
C ASP A 113 2.22 -3.57 -21.95
N SER A 114 1.02 -3.45 -21.37
CA SER A 114 0.79 -2.65 -20.16
C SER A 114 -0.42 -3.16 -19.37
N VAL A 115 -0.57 -2.67 -18.14
CA VAL A 115 -1.71 -2.99 -17.27
C VAL A 115 -2.29 -1.70 -16.73
N ILE A 116 -3.55 -1.44 -17.07
CA ILE A 116 -4.28 -0.28 -16.56
C ILE A 116 -4.98 -0.70 -15.27
N LEU A 117 -4.74 0.05 -14.19
CA LEU A 117 -5.31 -0.19 -12.87
C LEU A 117 -6.24 0.95 -12.49
N TRP A 118 -7.45 0.66 -12.01
CA TRP A 118 -8.40 1.67 -11.54
C TRP A 118 -9.32 1.12 -10.44
N ASP A 119 -10.13 2.01 -9.86
CA ASP A 119 -11.11 1.69 -8.82
C ASP A 119 -10.48 0.94 -7.63
N ILE A 120 -9.31 1.41 -7.18
CA ILE A 120 -8.57 0.83 -6.05
C ILE A 120 -9.33 1.16 -4.77
N LYS A 121 -9.92 0.14 -4.14
CA LYS A 121 -10.66 0.21 -2.89
C LYS A 121 -9.95 -0.58 -1.82
N PHE A 122 -9.84 0.01 -0.65
CA PHE A 122 -9.30 -0.62 0.54
C PHE A 122 -10.45 -1.07 1.43
N ASP A 123 -10.33 -2.25 2.01
CA ASP A 123 -11.32 -2.72 2.99
C ASP A 123 -11.12 -1.96 4.32
N HIS A 124 -12.20 -1.38 4.84
CA HIS A 124 -12.17 -0.59 6.07
C HIS A 124 -11.89 -1.46 7.31
N HIS A 125 -12.24 -2.74 7.27
CA HIS A 125 -12.04 -3.68 8.38
C HIS A 125 -10.70 -4.40 8.28
N ASN A 126 -10.16 -4.50 7.07
CA ASN A 126 -8.89 -5.15 6.81
C ASN A 126 -8.07 -4.35 5.82
N SER A 127 -7.29 -3.39 6.33
CA SER A 127 -6.47 -2.48 5.52
C SER A 127 -5.37 -3.17 4.70
N GLU A 128 -5.16 -4.47 4.87
CA GLU A 128 -4.28 -5.30 4.04
C GLU A 128 -4.99 -5.80 2.77
N LEU A 129 -6.32 -5.79 2.73
CA LEU A 129 -7.11 -6.21 1.60
C LEU A 129 -7.40 -5.03 0.67
N VAL A 130 -7.01 -5.21 -0.60
CA VAL A 130 -7.24 -4.23 -1.66
C VAL A 130 -7.97 -4.90 -2.81
N VAL A 131 -9.06 -4.28 -3.23
CA VAL A 131 -9.83 -4.67 -4.41
C VAL A 131 -9.61 -3.62 -5.47
N LEU A 132 -9.31 -4.02 -6.69
CA LEU A 132 -9.09 -3.12 -7.81
C LEU A 132 -9.54 -3.76 -9.12
N LYS A 133 -9.71 -2.94 -10.15
CA LYS A 133 -9.92 -3.40 -11.52
C LYS A 133 -8.61 -3.31 -12.29
N ALA A 134 -8.29 -4.36 -13.04
CA ALA A 134 -7.10 -4.43 -13.86
C ALA A 134 -7.48 -4.82 -15.30
N LYS A 135 -6.92 -4.13 -16.29
CA LYS A 135 -7.01 -4.51 -17.70
C LYS A 135 -5.62 -4.62 -18.29
N PRO A 136 -5.17 -5.84 -18.64
CA PRO A 136 -3.98 -5.98 -19.47
C PRO A 136 -4.30 -5.48 -20.88
N THR A 137 -3.34 -4.82 -21.51
CA THR A 137 -3.38 -4.46 -22.93
C THR A 137 -2.21 -5.10 -23.65
N GLY A 138 -2.37 -5.43 -24.94
CA GLY A 138 -1.31 -5.99 -25.78
C GLY A 138 -1.80 -7.14 -26.65
N GLY A 139 -0.88 -8.02 -27.07
CA GLY A 139 -1.14 -9.11 -28.01
C GLY A 139 -2.19 -10.12 -27.55
N ILE A 140 -2.38 -10.28 -26.23
CA ILE A 140 -3.53 -10.99 -25.67
C ILE A 140 -4.58 -9.96 -25.29
N ALA A 141 -5.34 -9.49 -26.28
CA ALA A 141 -6.64 -8.88 -26.00
C ALA A 141 -7.56 -9.99 -25.47
N SER A 142 -7.53 -10.19 -24.15
CA SER A 142 -8.56 -10.95 -23.46
C SER A 142 -9.91 -10.36 -23.85
N GLY A 143 -10.86 -11.20 -24.30
CA GLY A 143 -12.22 -10.74 -24.60
C GLY A 143 -12.93 -10.07 -23.41
N ALA A 144 -12.40 -10.22 -22.19
CA ALA A 144 -12.86 -9.48 -21.02
C ALA A 144 -12.34 -8.03 -21.04
N GLU A 145 -13.23 -7.07 -20.82
CA GLU A 145 -12.86 -5.64 -20.75
C GLU A 145 -11.96 -5.32 -19.56
N TYR A 146 -12.10 -6.06 -18.45
CA TYR A 146 -11.29 -5.95 -17.24
C TYR A 146 -11.45 -7.18 -16.35
N PHE A 147 -10.56 -7.31 -15.37
CA PHE A 147 -10.61 -8.31 -14.31
C PHE A 147 -10.79 -7.62 -12.96
N PHE A 148 -11.51 -8.26 -12.05
CA PHE A 148 -11.53 -7.89 -10.64
C PHE A 148 -10.38 -8.57 -9.93
N VAL A 149 -9.50 -7.79 -9.31
CA VAL A 149 -8.33 -8.30 -8.60
C VAL A 149 -8.48 -7.98 -7.12
N LYS A 150 -8.53 -9.02 -6.29
CA LYS A 150 -8.45 -8.92 -4.84
C LYS A 150 -7.04 -9.32 -4.42
N THR A 151 -6.41 -8.47 -3.63
CA THR A 151 -5.05 -8.66 -3.16
C THR A 151 -4.99 -8.55 -1.65
N ARG A 152 -4.05 -9.27 -1.04
CA ARG A 152 -3.66 -9.09 0.37
C ARG A 152 -2.20 -8.67 0.44
N TRP A 153 -1.91 -7.64 1.22
CA TRP A 153 -0.59 -7.07 1.41
C TRP A 153 -0.14 -7.25 2.86
N ILE A 154 1.05 -7.80 3.07
CA ILE A 154 1.63 -7.95 4.41
C ILE A 154 2.83 -7.04 4.55
N ARG A 155 3.07 -6.51 5.76
CA ARG A 155 4.29 -5.78 6.07
C ARG A 155 5.38 -6.77 6.49
N GLU A 156 6.50 -6.78 5.79
CA GLU A 156 7.63 -7.64 6.12
C GLU A 156 8.60 -6.95 7.09
N GLY A 157 9.62 -7.67 7.56
CA GLY A 157 10.54 -7.21 8.61
C GLY A 157 11.37 -5.97 8.26
N ASP A 158 11.48 -5.64 6.97
CA ASP A 158 12.10 -4.41 6.46
C ASP A 158 11.14 -3.21 6.44
N GLY A 159 9.93 -3.39 6.96
CA GLY A 159 8.88 -2.37 7.00
C GLY A 159 8.16 -2.15 5.67
N GLN A 160 8.49 -2.92 4.63
CA GLN A 160 7.88 -2.80 3.30
C GLN A 160 6.62 -3.68 3.18
N TYR A 161 5.56 -3.15 2.58
CA TYR A 161 4.40 -3.96 2.20
C TYR A 161 4.71 -4.79 0.95
N ARG A 162 4.43 -6.09 0.98
CA ARG A 162 4.58 -6.99 -0.16
C ARG A 162 3.28 -7.76 -0.43
N LEU A 163 3.03 -8.05 -1.70
CA LEU A 163 1.84 -8.79 -2.14
C LEU A 163 1.94 -10.24 -1.66
N ALA A 164 1.03 -10.66 -0.77
CA ALA A 164 1.02 -11.99 -0.15
C ALA A 164 -0.08 -12.90 -0.71
N ASN A 165 -1.16 -12.33 -1.22
CA ASN A 165 -2.20 -13.10 -1.87
C ASN A 165 -2.78 -12.33 -3.05
N ILE A 166 -3.11 -13.05 -4.12
CA ILE A 166 -3.84 -12.51 -5.26
C ILE A 166 -4.95 -13.47 -5.66
N THR A 167 -6.11 -12.89 -5.95
CA THR A 167 -7.28 -13.57 -6.48
C THR A 167 -7.81 -12.74 -7.64
N VAL A 168 -8.00 -13.36 -8.80
CA VAL A 168 -8.43 -12.69 -10.02
C VAL A 168 -9.78 -13.28 -10.43
N HIS A 169 -10.78 -12.44 -10.70
CA HIS A 169 -12.10 -12.84 -11.15
C HIS A 169 -12.39 -12.25 -12.52
N ASN A 170 -12.99 -13.04 -13.40
CA ASN A 170 -13.48 -12.57 -14.70
C ASN A 170 -14.99 -12.32 -14.61
N PRO A 171 -15.45 -11.06 -14.68
CA PRO A 171 -16.86 -10.74 -14.52
C PRO A 171 -17.77 -11.29 -15.63
N TYR A 172 -17.20 -11.78 -16.75
CA TYR A 172 -17.97 -12.26 -17.91
C TYR A 172 -18.12 -13.77 -17.99
N ILE A 173 -17.35 -14.55 -17.22
CA ILE A 173 -17.42 -16.02 -17.23
C ILE A 173 -18.17 -16.50 -15.99
N ASP A 174 -17.62 -16.20 -14.82
CA ASP A 174 -18.19 -16.52 -13.52
C ASP A 174 -17.59 -15.54 -12.51
N ALA A 175 -18.42 -14.63 -11.99
CA ALA A 175 -17.96 -13.58 -11.08
C ALA A 175 -17.44 -14.16 -9.76
N ASP A 176 -17.94 -15.33 -9.35
CA ASP A 176 -17.65 -15.92 -8.04
C ASP A 176 -16.49 -16.92 -8.07
N GLN A 177 -16.15 -17.46 -9.24
CA GLN A 177 -15.03 -18.39 -9.38
C GLN A 177 -13.71 -17.65 -9.65
N PRO A 178 -12.70 -17.81 -8.77
CA PRO A 178 -11.39 -17.23 -9.00
C PRO A 178 -10.68 -17.96 -10.16
N LEU A 179 -10.04 -17.18 -11.03
CA LEU A 179 -9.20 -17.72 -12.08
C LEU A 179 -7.91 -18.30 -11.50
N GLU A 180 -7.59 -19.52 -11.92
CA GLU A 180 -6.33 -20.17 -11.61
C GLU A 180 -5.23 -19.78 -12.62
N ILE A 181 -3.97 -19.82 -12.18
CA ILE A 181 -2.80 -19.53 -13.04
C ILE A 181 -2.81 -20.35 -14.34
N ARG A 182 -3.29 -21.60 -14.28
CA ARG A 182 -3.32 -22.51 -15.43
C ARG A 182 -4.15 -21.97 -16.60
N GLN A 183 -5.15 -21.13 -16.32
CA GLN A 183 -6.01 -20.53 -17.32
C GLN A 183 -5.34 -19.37 -18.08
N PHE A 184 -4.17 -18.91 -17.61
CA PHE A 184 -3.38 -17.84 -18.24
C PHE A 184 -2.20 -18.35 -19.08
N ARG A 185 -1.95 -19.67 -19.11
CA ARG A 185 -0.84 -20.26 -19.90
C ARG A 185 -1.13 -20.31 -21.40
#